data_AF-A0ABD5T0X7-F1
#
_entry.id   AF-A0ABD5T0X7-F1
#
_cell.length_a   1.000
_cell.length_b   1.000
_cell.length_c   1.000
_cell.angle_alpha   90.00
_cell.angle_beta   90.00
_cell.angle_gamma   90.00
#
_symmetry.space_group_name_H-M   'P 1'
#
loop_
_entity.id
_entity.type
_entity.pdbx_description
1 polymer ?
#
loop_
_entity_poly.entity_id
_entity_poly.type
_entity_poly.pdbx_seq_one_letter_code
_entity_poly.pdbx_strand_id
1 'polypeptide(L)'
;MSDAREELSRRIAGEITLSDDPGATLRKWRTDFDVSQTELADQLDVSSSVISDYESGRRESPGIGVVRRTVDGLLDIDEQRGGG
;
A
#
# COMPACT_ATOMS: atom_id res chain seq x y z
N MET A 1 -12.06 15.25 -1.78
CA MET A 1 -11.20 14.41 -0.93
C MET A 1 -11.72 14.61 0.49
N SER A 2 -12.25 13.57 1.13
CA SER A 2 -12.72 13.68 2.52
C SER A 2 -11.51 13.85 3.45
N ASP A 3 -11.66 14.61 4.53
CA ASP A 3 -10.61 14.77 5.55
C ASP A 3 -10.14 13.40 6.09
N ALA A 4 -11.06 12.44 6.20
CA ALA A 4 -10.79 11.08 6.66
C ALA A 4 -9.83 10.30 5.73
N ARG A 5 -10.01 10.38 4.41
CA ARG A 5 -9.10 9.72 3.45
C ARG A 5 -7.69 10.29 3.54
N GLU A 6 -7.58 11.62 3.63
CA GLU A 6 -6.27 12.26 3.71
C GLU A 6 -5.56 11.95 5.03
N GLU A 7 -6.30 11.90 6.14
CA GLU A 7 -5.76 11.48 7.43
C GLU A 7 -5.29 10.02 7.42
N LEU A 8 -6.08 9.11 6.85
CA LEU A 8 -5.71 7.72 6.70
C LEU A 8 -4.48 7.56 5.80
N SER A 9 -4.44 8.26 4.67
CA SER A 9 -3.28 8.28 3.76
C SER A 9 -2.00 8.72 4.50
N ARG A 10 -2.05 9.84 5.23
CA ARG A 10 -0.90 10.33 6.02
C ARG A 10 -0.46 9.33 7.09
N ARG A 11 -1.42 8.68 7.76
CA ARG A 11 -1.14 7.65 8.76
C ARG A 11 -0.41 6.45 8.15
N ILE A 12 -0.95 5.89 7.07
CA ILE A 12 -0.38 4.73 6.39
C ILE A 12 1.03 5.06 5.88
N ALA A 13 1.18 6.17 5.16
CA ALA A 13 2.47 6.59 4.60
C ALA A 13 3.51 6.85 5.69
N GLY A 14 3.11 7.47 6.81
CA GLY A 14 3.97 7.70 7.96
C GLY A 14 4.43 6.39 8.61
N GLU A 15 3.52 5.43 8.80
CA GLU A 15 3.85 4.13 9.39
C GLU A 15 4.85 3.35 8.51
N ILE A 16 4.65 3.35 7.19
CA ILE A 16 5.60 2.69 6.26
C ILE A 16 6.97 3.37 6.31
N THR A 17 7.00 4.70 6.30
CA THR A 17 8.25 5.49 6.22
C THR A 17 9.07 5.39 7.49
N LEU A 18 8.43 5.28 8.66
CA LEU A 18 9.08 5.23 9.97
C LEU A 18 9.34 3.80 10.47
N SER A 19 8.94 2.78 9.70
CA SER A 19 9.11 1.38 10.08
C SER A 19 10.55 0.90 9.92
N ASP A 20 11.00 0.07 10.86
CA ASP A 20 12.26 -0.70 10.73
C ASP A 20 12.17 -1.78 9.64
N ASP A 21 10.95 -2.21 9.28
CA ASP A 21 10.67 -3.11 8.16
C ASP A 21 9.51 -2.57 7.30
N PRO A 22 9.81 -1.64 6.36
CA PRO A 22 8.80 -1.07 5.49
C PRO A 22 8.10 -2.10 4.60
N GLY A 23 8.78 -3.19 4.23
CA GLY A 23 8.20 -4.27 3.42
C GLY A 23 7.11 -5.02 4.16
N ALA A 24 7.38 -5.40 5.42
CA ALA A 24 6.37 -5.99 6.29
C ALA A 24 5.22 -5.02 6.59
N THR A 25 5.48 -3.73 6.75
CA THR A 25 4.44 -2.71 6.97
C THR A 25 3.56 -2.51 5.74
N LEU A 26 4.11 -2.54 4.52
CA LEU A 26 3.32 -2.55 3.28
C LEU A 26 2.39 -3.77 3.24
N ARG A 27 2.93 -4.96 3.56
CA ARG A 27 2.14 -6.20 3.60
C ARG A 27 1.00 -6.10 4.59
N LYS A 28 1.27 -5.60 5.80
CA LYS A 28 0.28 -5.40 6.86
C LYS A 28 -0.89 -4.57 6.34
N TRP A 29 -0.62 -3.37 5.83
CA TRP A 29 -1.68 -2.49 5.33
C TRP A 29 -2.44 -3.12 4.16
N ARG A 30 -1.76 -3.77 3.21
CA ARG A 30 -2.45 -4.48 2.14
C ARG A 30 -3.41 -5.54 2.69
N THR A 31 -2.99 -6.31 3.69
CA THR A 31 -3.85 -7.35 4.30
C THR A 31 -4.96 -6.77 5.18
N ASP A 32 -4.72 -5.66 5.87
CA ASP A 32 -5.73 -4.99 6.69
C ASP A 32 -6.89 -4.43 5.84
N PHE A 33 -6.63 -4.12 4.57
CA PHE A 33 -7.64 -3.74 3.57
C PHE A 33 -8.27 -4.94 2.84
N ASP A 34 -7.91 -6.18 3.20
CA ASP A 34 -8.34 -7.39 2.49
C ASP A 34 -8.05 -7.34 0.97
N VAL A 35 -6.90 -6.77 0.60
CA VAL A 35 -6.46 -6.66 -0.80
C VAL A 35 -5.43 -7.75 -1.09
N SER A 36 -5.57 -8.46 -2.21
CA SER A 36 -4.57 -9.45 -2.63
C SER A 36 -3.35 -8.79 -3.30
N GLN A 37 -2.20 -9.48 -3.36
CA GLN A 37 -1.04 -8.96 -4.11
C GLN A 37 -1.36 -8.75 -5.59
N THR A 38 -2.17 -9.63 -6.19
CA THR A 38 -2.61 -9.53 -7.58
C THR A 38 -3.49 -8.31 -7.79
N GLU A 39 -4.46 -8.08 -6.91
CA GLU A 39 -5.39 -6.96 -7.03
C GLU A 39 -4.68 -5.61 -6.86
N LEU A 40 -3.77 -5.49 -5.89
CA LEU A 40 -2.95 -4.28 -5.78
C LEU A 40 -2.06 -4.11 -7.01
N ALA A 41 -1.49 -5.18 -7.55
CA ALA A 41 -0.64 -5.10 -8.74
C ALA A 41 -1.43 -4.65 -9.98
N ASP A 42 -2.65 -5.17 -10.16
CA ASP A 42 -3.56 -4.77 -11.23
C ASP A 42 -3.94 -3.29 -11.11
N GLN A 43 -4.24 -2.80 -9.89
CA GLN A 43 -4.52 -1.37 -9.64
C GLN A 43 -3.32 -0.47 -9.95
N LEU A 44 -2.10 -0.96 -9.75
CA LEU A 44 -0.86 -0.18 -9.93
C LEU A 44 -0.21 -0.34 -11.31
N ASP A 45 -0.81 -1.13 -12.21
CA ASP A 45 -0.27 -1.50 -13.53
C ASP A 45 1.17 -2.05 -13.44
N VAL A 46 1.36 -3.01 -12.53
CA VAL A 46 2.63 -3.73 -12.31
C VAL A 46 2.39 -5.22 -12.20
N SER A 47 3.47 -6.01 -12.23
CA SER A 47 3.37 -7.43 -11.91
C SER A 47 3.21 -7.66 -10.42
N SER A 48 2.43 -8.68 -10.03
CA SER A 48 2.31 -9.13 -8.64
C SER A 48 3.64 -9.52 -7.99
N SER A 49 4.65 -9.88 -8.79
CA SER A 49 6.01 -10.10 -8.30
C SER A 49 6.64 -8.83 -7.71
N VAL A 50 6.32 -7.65 -8.24
CA VAL A 50 6.83 -6.37 -7.71
C VAL A 50 6.31 -6.13 -6.30
N ILE A 51 5.03 -6.41 -6.06
CA ILE A 51 4.42 -6.31 -4.73
C ILE A 51 5.07 -7.33 -3.79
N SER A 52 5.17 -8.58 -4.24
CA SER A 52 5.81 -9.66 -3.47
C SER A 52 7.27 -9.36 -3.11
N ASP A 53 8.03 -8.75 -4.03
CA ASP A 53 9.44 -8.43 -3.81
C ASP A 53 9.63 -7.39 -2.70
N TYR A 54 8.76 -6.38 -2.63
CA TYR A 54 8.78 -5.42 -1.53
C TYR A 54 8.32 -6.06 -0.21
N GLU A 55 7.20 -6.79 -0.23
CA GLU A 55 6.61 -7.38 0.98
C GLU A 55 7.46 -8.48 1.62
N SER A 56 8.36 -9.09 0.85
CA SER A 56 9.29 -10.11 1.32
C SER A 56 10.67 -9.56 1.68
N GLY A 57 10.92 -8.27 1.46
CA GLY A 57 12.24 -7.65 1.65
C GLY A 57 13.28 -8.05 0.60
N ARG A 58 12.90 -8.77 -0.47
CA ARG A 58 13.81 -9.04 -1.62
C ARG A 58 14.22 -7.75 -2.32
N ARG A 59 13.34 -6.75 -2.30
CA ARG A 59 13.65 -5.40 -2.73
C ARG A 59 13.77 -4.51 -1.51
N GLU A 60 14.98 -4.03 -1.26
CA GLU A 60 15.26 -3.15 -0.14
C GLU A 60 14.48 -1.83 -0.28
N SER A 61 13.86 -1.41 0.82
CA SER A 61 13.27 -0.10 1.08
C SER A 61 12.45 0.52 -0.08
N PRO A 62 11.11 0.57 0.02
CA PRO A 62 10.28 1.24 -0.99
C PRO A 62 10.60 2.73 -1.06
N GLY A 63 10.91 3.23 -2.24
CA GLY A 63 11.07 4.68 -2.47
C GLY A 63 9.74 5.43 -2.31
N ILE A 64 9.80 6.75 -2.13
CA ILE A 64 8.62 7.60 -1.88
C ILE A 64 7.50 7.42 -2.94
N GLY A 65 7.87 7.22 -4.20
CA GLY A 65 6.91 6.98 -5.28
C GLY A 65 6.24 5.61 -5.26
N VAL A 66 6.85 4.62 -4.60
CA VAL A 66 6.21 3.30 -4.35
C VAL A 66 5.25 3.43 -3.18
N VAL A 67 5.70 4.05 -2.07
CA VAL A 67 4.84 4.29 -0.90
C VAL A 67 3.57 5.02 -1.33
N ARG A 68 3.71 6.16 -2.03
CA ARG A 68 2.56 6.94 -2.51
C ARG A 68 1.59 6.10 -3.33
N ARG A 69 2.09 5.40 -4.36
CA ARG A 69 1.25 4.59 -5.26
C ARG A 69 0.53 3.47 -4.50
N THR A 70 1.22 2.79 -3.58
CA THR A 70 0.58 1.75 -2.77
C THR A 70 -0.52 2.31 -1.89
N VAL A 71 -0.27 3.43 -1.19
CA VAL A 71 -1.30 4.04 -0.33
C VAL A 71 -2.49 4.51 -1.16
N ASP A 72 -2.25 5.23 -2.25
CA ASP A 72 -3.32 5.70 -3.14
C ASP A 72 -4.12 4.50 -3.69
N GLY A 73 -3.44 3.45 -4.15
CA GLY A 73 -4.06 2.25 -4.70
C GLY A 73 -4.90 1.46 -3.68
N LEU A 74 -4.44 1.33 -2.44
CA LEU A 74 -5.23 0.67 -1.38
C LEU A 74 -6.53 1.43 -1.08
N LEU A 75 -6.44 2.76 -0.98
CA LEU A 75 -7.60 3.60 -0.74
C LEU A 75 -8.57 3.62 -1.93
N ASP A 76 -8.04 3.62 -3.16
CA ASP A 76 -8.87 3.53 -4.36
C ASP A 76 -9.63 2.20 -4.43
N ILE A 77 -9.00 1.09 -4.06
CA ILE A 77 -9.67 -0.22 -4.02
C ILE A 77 -10.77 -0.24 -2.95
N ASP A 78 -10.50 0.30 -1.77
CA ASP A 78 -11.47 0.39 -0.68
C ASP A 78 -12.71 1.22 -1.07
N GLU A 79 -12.49 2.40 -1.64
CA GLU A 79 -13.57 3.27 -2.12
C GLU A 79 -14.41 2.58 -3.21
N GLN A 80 -13.78 1.84 -4.12
CA GLN A 80 -14.49 1.07 -5.15
C GLN A 80 -15.35 -0.06 -4.57
N ARG A 81 -14.94 -0.64 -3.43
CA ARG A 81 -15.71 -1.65 -2.69
C ARG A 81 -16.82 -1.05 -1.83
N GLY A 82 -16.91 0.28 -1.75
CA GLY A 82 -17.88 1.00 -0.92
C GLY A 82 -17.43 1.19 0.53
N GLY A 83 -16.14 0.99 0.81
CA GLY A 83 -15.51 1.39 2.07
C GLY A 83 -15.41 2.91 2.16
N GLY A 84 -15.80 3.46 3.31
CA GLY A 84 -15.77 4.89 3.60
C GLY A 84 -15.66 5.12 5.10
#